data_AF-A0A0F9FT11-F1
#
_entry.id   AF-A0A0F9FT11-F1
#
_cell.length_a   1.000
_cell.length_b   1.000
_cell.length_c   1.000
_cell.angle_alpha   90.00
_cell.angle_beta   90.00
_cell.angle_gamma   90.00
#
_symmetry.space_group_name_H-M   'P 1'
#
loop_
_entity.id
_entity.type
_entity.pdbx_description
1 polymer ?
#
loop_
_entity_poly.entity_id
_entity_poly.type
_entity_poly.pdbx_seq_one_letter_code
_entity_poly.pdbx_strand_id
1 'polypeptide(L)'
;MQAELKNGTDENLNLIPQEVAEVILRLETIDSEIMKGAVSERFVPKLRLQQLLLETTALHSFFASRYHKWKAILDNREVEAYIELKRNILASGNKFVSAPAEREAAYEARPVRYLVGVYEGNLKRCEQYVNTCKKLLETLDEERNNS
;
A
#
# COMPACT_ATOMS: atom_id res chain seq x y z
N MET A 1 36.77 -5.47 -11.75
CA MET A 1 35.80 -4.69 -10.95
C MET A 1 34.46 -5.40 -11.02
N GLN A 2 34.12 -6.18 -10.00
CA GLN A 2 32.80 -6.78 -9.87
C GLN A 2 31.84 -5.71 -9.36
N ALA A 3 30.74 -5.50 -10.06
CA ALA A 3 29.66 -4.64 -9.61
C ALA A 3 28.95 -5.34 -8.45
N GLU A 4 29.10 -4.81 -7.24
CA GLU A 4 28.31 -5.22 -6.08
C GLU A 4 26.86 -4.79 -6.32
N LEU A 5 26.04 -5.75 -6.74
CA LEU A 5 24.59 -5.69 -6.58
C LEU A 5 24.31 -5.65 -5.07
N LYS A 6 24.23 -4.45 -4.51
CA LYS A 6 23.73 -4.26 -3.14
C LYS A 6 22.29 -4.78 -3.08
N ASN A 7 22.12 -5.86 -2.32
CA ASN A 7 20.86 -6.48 -1.94
C ASN A 7 19.93 -5.43 -1.31
N GLY A 8 19.09 -4.80 -2.15
CA GLY A 8 18.14 -3.75 -1.73
C GLY A 8 16.87 -4.26 -1.06
N THR A 9 16.82 -5.53 -0.65
CA THR A 9 15.61 -6.18 -0.12
C THR A 9 15.52 -6.15 1.40
N ASP A 10 16.63 -6.15 2.16
CA ASP A 10 16.58 -6.27 3.63
C ASP A 10 16.48 -4.93 4.38
N GLU A 11 17.08 -3.84 3.88
CA GLU A 11 17.06 -2.55 4.61
C GLU A 11 15.66 -1.90 4.63
N ASN A 12 14.78 -2.25 3.69
CA ASN A 12 13.45 -1.64 3.59
C ASN A 12 12.40 -2.31 4.51
N LEU A 13 12.63 -3.56 4.93
CA LEU A 13 11.71 -4.29 5.82
C LEU A 13 11.62 -3.66 7.22
N ASN A 14 12.71 -3.03 7.68
CA ASN A 14 12.76 -2.31 8.96
C ASN A 14 12.06 -0.94 8.94
N LEU A 15 11.55 -0.51 7.78
CA LEU A 15 10.85 0.78 7.65
C LEU A 15 9.35 0.68 7.98
N ILE A 16 8.77 -0.51 7.92
CA ILE A 16 7.35 -0.70 8.21
C ILE A 16 7.17 -0.62 9.74
N PRO A 17 6.41 0.35 10.26
CA PRO A 17 6.13 0.42 11.69
C PRO A 17 5.46 -0.89 12.16
N GLN A 18 5.79 -1.36 13.36
CA GLN A 18 5.22 -2.60 13.90
C GLN A 18 3.68 -2.60 13.89
N GLU A 19 3.07 -1.44 14.20
CA GLU A 19 1.61 -1.25 14.10
C GLU A 19 1.05 -1.56 12.69
N VAL A 20 1.82 -1.27 11.63
CA VAL A 20 1.41 -1.54 10.25
C VAL A 20 1.59 -3.01 9.92
N ALA A 21 2.65 -3.65 10.41
CA ALA A 21 2.86 -5.08 10.23
C ALA A 21 1.70 -5.89 10.86
N GLU A 22 1.28 -5.54 12.07
CA GLU A 22 0.13 -6.17 12.75
C GLU A 22 -1.17 -5.99 11.95
N VAL A 23 -1.38 -4.79 11.39
CA VAL A 23 -2.55 -4.51 10.55
C VAL A 23 -2.52 -5.28 9.23
N ILE A 24 -1.35 -5.44 8.60
CA ILE A 24 -1.19 -6.25 7.39
C ILE A 24 -1.50 -7.73 7.68
N LEU A 25 -1.01 -8.27 8.79
CA LEU A 25 -1.32 -9.64 9.22
C LEU A 25 -2.83 -9.83 9.45
N ARG A 26 -3.52 -8.82 10.00
CA ARG A 26 -4.98 -8.87 10.13
C ARG A 26 -5.65 -8.92 8.75
N LEU A 27 -5.16 -8.15 7.78
CA LEU A 27 -5.69 -8.13 6.42
C LEU A 27 -5.51 -9.49 5.70
N GLU A 28 -4.38 -10.18 5.93
CA GLU A 28 -4.14 -11.54 5.40
C GLU A 28 -5.06 -12.59 6.04
N THR A 29 -5.37 -12.43 7.32
CA THR A 29 -6.36 -13.28 8.00
C THR A 29 -7.75 -13.10 7.39
N ILE A 30 -8.16 -11.85 7.16
CA ILE A 30 -9.43 -11.51 6.51
C ILE A 30 -9.48 -12.08 5.08
N ASP A 31 -8.40 -11.97 4.30
CA ASP A 31 -8.32 -12.57 2.97
C ASP A 31 -8.61 -14.07 3.02
N SER A 32 -7.96 -14.76 3.94
CA SER A 32 -8.18 -16.20 4.14
C SER A 32 -9.61 -16.53 4.51
N GLU A 33 -10.29 -15.69 5.30
CA GLU A 33 -11.70 -15.88 5.66
C GLU A 33 -12.65 -15.62 4.48
N ILE A 34 -12.43 -14.53 3.73
CA ILE A 34 -13.25 -14.15 2.57
C ILE A 34 -13.05 -15.15 1.43
N MET A 35 -11.81 -15.51 1.11
CA MET A 35 -11.48 -16.45 0.03
C MET A 35 -11.94 -17.87 0.37
N LYS A 36 -11.83 -18.32 1.63
CA LYS A 36 -12.42 -19.61 2.01
C LYS A 36 -13.94 -19.58 1.86
N GLY A 37 -14.59 -18.47 2.20
CA GLY A 37 -16.03 -18.29 1.95
C GLY A 37 -16.41 -18.28 0.48
N ALA A 38 -15.60 -17.62 -0.36
CA ALA A 38 -15.85 -17.48 -1.79
C ALA A 38 -15.52 -18.74 -2.60
N VAL A 39 -14.55 -19.56 -2.16
CA VAL A 39 -14.03 -20.72 -2.91
C VAL A 39 -14.58 -22.05 -2.42
N SER A 40 -14.85 -22.22 -1.12
CA SER A 40 -15.12 -23.55 -0.56
C SER A 40 -16.60 -23.95 -0.46
N GLU A 41 -17.53 -23.13 -0.97
CA GLU A 41 -18.98 -23.28 -0.77
C GLU A 41 -19.40 -23.40 0.72
N ARG A 42 -18.47 -23.17 1.66
CA ARG A 42 -18.77 -23.10 3.09
C ARG A 42 -19.38 -21.74 3.36
N PHE A 43 -20.64 -21.78 3.78
CA PHE A 43 -21.42 -20.62 4.15
C PHE A 43 -20.68 -19.78 5.22
N VAL A 44 -20.14 -18.63 4.83
CA VAL A 44 -19.75 -17.62 5.82
C VAL A 44 -21.05 -17.00 6.33
N PRO A 45 -21.36 -17.09 7.63
CA PRO A 45 -22.61 -16.55 8.14
C PRO A 45 -22.75 -15.06 7.79
N LYS A 46 -23.97 -14.62 7.43
CA LYS A 46 -24.26 -13.22 7.10
C LYS A 46 -23.69 -12.24 8.14
N LEU A 47 -23.85 -12.57 9.43
CA LEU A 47 -23.31 -11.76 10.52
C LEU A 47 -21.77 -11.65 10.47
N ARG A 48 -21.06 -12.72 10.11
CA ARG A 48 -19.59 -12.69 9.97
C ARG A 48 -19.18 -11.88 8.75
N LEU A 49 -19.89 -11.98 7.62
CA LEU A 49 -19.65 -11.11 6.46
C LEU A 49 -19.84 -9.62 6.78
N GLN A 50 -20.87 -9.28 7.56
CA GLN A 50 -21.08 -7.91 8.04
C GLN A 50 -19.94 -7.43 8.94
N GLN A 51 -19.45 -8.28 9.85
CA GLN A 51 -18.28 -7.97 10.68
C GLN A 51 -17.02 -7.75 9.82
N LEU A 52 -16.73 -8.66 8.89
CA LEU A 52 -15.59 -8.56 7.97
C LEU A 52 -15.68 -7.28 7.12
N LEU A 53 -16.87 -6.89 6.68
CA LEU A 53 -17.09 -5.62 5.96
C LEU A 53 -16.75 -4.41 6.83
N LEU A 54 -17.17 -4.39 8.09
CA LEU A 54 -16.84 -3.31 9.03
C LEU A 54 -15.34 -3.25 9.31
N GLU A 55 -14.72 -4.41 9.59
CA GLU A 55 -13.29 -4.54 9.84
C GLU A 55 -12.47 -4.04 8.64
N THR A 56 -12.78 -4.51 7.43
CA THR A 56 -12.08 -4.08 6.19
C THR A 56 -12.28 -2.60 5.88
N THR A 57 -13.46 -2.03 6.18
CA THR A 57 -13.71 -0.59 6.03
C THR A 57 -12.88 0.25 7.01
N ALA A 58 -12.73 -0.22 8.25
CA ALA A 58 -11.86 0.41 9.23
C ALA A 58 -10.39 0.35 8.81
N LEU A 59 -9.92 -0.81 8.32
CA LEU A 59 -8.58 -0.98 7.79
C LEU A 59 -8.32 -0.10 6.55
N HIS A 60 -9.29 0.00 5.64
CA HIS A 60 -9.22 0.92 4.51
C HIS A 60 -8.97 2.35 4.98
N SER A 61 -9.71 2.82 6.00
CA SER A 61 -9.56 4.16 6.55
C SER A 61 -8.18 4.37 7.19
N PHE A 62 -7.66 3.35 7.88
CA PHE A 62 -6.30 3.33 8.42
C PHE A 62 -5.24 3.48 7.31
N PHE A 63 -5.34 2.68 6.24
CA PHE A 63 -4.38 2.72 5.14
C PHE A 63 -4.49 4.02 4.32
N ALA A 64 -5.70 4.52 4.07
CA ALA A 64 -5.95 5.73 3.28
C ALA A 64 -5.31 6.96 3.92
N SER A 65 -5.54 7.16 5.23
CA SER A 65 -4.97 8.30 5.96
C SER A 65 -3.43 8.31 5.92
N ARG A 66 -2.80 7.13 6.07
CA ARG A 66 -1.35 6.98 6.02
C ARG A 66 -0.81 7.10 4.61
N TYR A 67 -1.48 6.53 3.61
CA TYR A 67 -1.12 6.67 2.19
C TYR A 67 -1.03 8.14 1.81
N HIS A 68 -2.05 8.95 2.07
CA HIS A 68 -2.04 10.37 1.72
C HIS A 68 -0.92 11.14 2.44
N LYS A 69 -0.69 10.85 3.72
CA LYS A 69 0.40 11.46 4.49
C LYS A 69 1.77 11.12 3.88
N TRP A 70 2.04 9.84 3.62
CA TRP A 70 3.32 9.40 3.08
C TRP A 70 3.51 9.81 1.62
N LYS A 71 2.42 9.89 0.84
CA LYS A 71 2.47 10.39 -0.53
C LYS A 71 2.87 11.87 -0.57
N ALA A 72 2.31 12.70 0.31
CA ALA A 72 2.74 14.09 0.45
C ALA A 72 4.21 14.23 0.87
N ILE A 73 4.69 13.38 1.79
CA ILE A 73 6.11 13.35 2.19
C ILE A 73 7.01 12.94 1.01
N LEU A 74 6.59 11.95 0.22
CA LEU A 74 7.32 11.50 -0.96
C LEU A 74 7.48 12.63 -1.97
N ASP A 75 6.37 13.28 -2.32
CA ASP A 75 6.35 14.33 -3.32
C ASP A 75 7.23 15.53 -2.88
N ASN A 76 7.19 15.88 -1.58
CA ASN A 76 8.07 16.92 -1.03
C ASN A 76 9.55 16.53 -1.07
N ARG A 77 9.89 15.30 -0.64
CA ARG A 77 11.30 14.84 -0.63
C ARG A 77 11.90 14.73 -2.02
N GLU A 78 11.15 14.22 -2.99
CA GLU A 78 11.61 14.12 -4.38
C GLU A 78 11.87 15.52 -4.97
N VAL A 79 11.02 16.49 -4.64
CA VAL A 79 11.21 17.89 -5.05
C VAL A 79 12.42 18.52 -4.36
N GLU A 80 12.59 18.34 -3.05
CA GLU A 80 13.71 18.87 -2.28
C GLU A 80 15.05 18.32 -2.80
N ALA A 81 15.16 17.00 -2.95
CA ALA A 81 16.36 16.34 -3.48
C ALA A 81 16.70 16.83 -4.90
N TYR A 82 15.67 16.97 -5.75
CA TYR A 82 15.87 17.51 -7.10
C TYR A 82 16.35 18.97 -7.10
N ILE A 83 15.78 19.82 -6.24
CA ILE A 83 16.21 21.23 -6.11
C ILE A 83 17.65 21.33 -5.61
N GLU A 84 18.03 20.51 -4.62
CA GLU A 84 19.39 20.47 -4.09
C GLU A 84 20.40 20.04 -5.16
N LEU A 85 20.12 18.94 -5.86
CA LEU A 85 20.96 18.46 -6.96
C LEU A 85 21.08 19.50 -8.09
N LYS A 86 19.97 20.15 -8.45
CA LYS A 86 19.96 21.25 -9.42
C LYS A 86 20.87 22.40 -9.00
N ARG A 87 20.82 22.82 -7.73
CA ARG A 87 21.69 23.88 -7.19
C ARG A 87 23.16 23.48 -7.28
N ASN A 88 23.49 22.25 -6.92
CA ASN A 88 24.87 21.74 -6.97
C ASN A 88 25.41 21.67 -8.42
N ILE A 89 24.58 21.24 -9.38
CA ILE A 89 24.94 21.20 -10.81
C ILE A 89 25.16 22.62 -11.36
N LEU A 90 24.27 23.57 -11.04
CA LEU A 90 24.43 24.96 -11.47
C LEU A 90 25.67 25.61 -10.85
N ALA A 91 25.95 25.34 -9.57
CA ALA A 91 27.14 25.84 -8.87
C ALA A 91 28.45 25.29 -9.48
N SER A 92 28.43 24.08 -10.04
CA SER A 92 29.57 23.50 -10.77
C SER A 92 29.72 24.01 -12.21
N GLY A 93 28.90 24.98 -12.65
CA GLY A 93 29.00 25.60 -13.98
C GLY A 93 28.31 24.82 -15.10
N ASN A 94 27.66 23.69 -14.79
CA ASN A 94 26.93 22.89 -15.76
C ASN A 94 25.50 23.44 -15.97
N LYS A 95 25.15 23.74 -17.23
CA LYS A 95 23.82 24.31 -17.60
C LYS A 95 22.72 23.26 -17.79
N PHE A 96 23.06 21.98 -17.88
CA PHE A 96 22.11 20.90 -18.11
C PHE A 96 21.84 20.14 -16.81
N VAL A 97 20.64 20.33 -16.27
CA VAL A 97 20.09 19.53 -15.18
C VAL A 97 19.52 18.27 -15.84
N SER A 98 20.21 17.15 -15.65
CA SER A 98 20.06 15.97 -16.48
C SER A 98 19.15 14.92 -15.82
N ALA A 99 18.64 13.97 -16.61
CA ALA A 99 17.93 12.77 -16.12
C ALA A 99 18.68 12.00 -14.99
N PRO A 100 20.03 12.01 -14.90
CA PRO A 100 20.77 11.58 -13.72
C PRO A 100 20.36 12.23 -12.39
N ALA A 101 20.06 13.53 -12.35
CA ALA A 101 19.63 14.20 -11.12
C ALA A 101 18.23 13.75 -10.68
N GLU A 102 17.33 13.52 -11.63
CA GLU A 102 16.01 12.94 -11.35
C GLU A 102 16.13 11.51 -10.83
N ARG A 103 17.05 10.70 -11.38
CA ARG A 103 17.33 9.35 -10.87
C ARG A 103 17.89 9.36 -9.46
N GLU A 104 18.81 10.27 -9.15
CA GLU A 104 19.42 10.36 -7.84
C GLU A 104 18.41 10.83 -6.78
N ALA A 105 17.60 11.85 -7.09
CA ALA A 105 16.49 12.28 -6.23
C ALA A 105 15.49 11.13 -5.98
N ALA A 106 15.18 10.36 -7.01
CA ALA A 106 14.33 9.17 -6.89
C ALA A 106 14.97 8.05 -6.05
N TYR A 107 16.30 7.94 -6.04
CA TYR A 107 17.03 6.97 -5.24
C TYR A 107 17.02 7.36 -3.75
N GLU A 108 17.24 8.64 -3.44
CA GLU A 108 17.18 9.16 -2.07
C GLU A 108 15.77 9.02 -1.45
N ALA A 109 14.73 9.18 -2.27
CA ALA A 109 13.34 9.03 -1.86
C ALA A 109 12.86 7.57 -1.79
N ARG A 110 13.70 6.59 -2.14
CA ARG A 110 13.32 5.16 -2.26
C ARG A 110 12.70 4.56 -0.99
N PRO A 111 13.18 4.82 0.24
CA PRO A 111 12.55 4.33 1.48
C PRO A 111 11.10 4.81 1.64
N VAL A 112 10.86 6.08 1.32
CA VAL A 112 9.52 6.68 1.40
C VAL A 112 8.63 6.14 0.29
N ARG A 113 9.17 5.98 -0.92
CA ARG A 113 8.46 5.39 -2.05
C ARG A 113 8.02 3.95 -1.77
N TYR A 114 8.90 3.17 -1.11
CA TYR A 114 8.56 1.83 -0.66
C TYR A 114 7.36 1.84 0.30
N LEU A 115 7.39 2.70 1.32
CA LEU A 115 6.27 2.85 2.27
C LEU A 115 4.98 3.24 1.56
N VAL A 116 5.02 4.21 0.65
CA VAL A 116 3.85 4.60 -0.17
C VAL A 116 3.29 3.39 -0.93
N GLY A 117 4.16 2.59 -1.55
CA GLY A 117 3.75 1.36 -2.24
C GLY A 117 3.10 0.33 -1.31
N VAL A 118 3.60 0.16 -0.09
CA VAL A 118 2.99 -0.71 0.92
C VAL A 118 1.58 -0.22 1.29
N TYR A 119 1.41 1.07 1.56
CA TYR A 119 0.09 1.63 1.90
C TYR A 119 -0.89 1.56 0.73
N GLU A 120 -0.44 1.91 -0.49
CA GLU A 120 -1.27 1.87 -1.70
C GLU A 120 -1.72 0.44 -2.03
N GLY A 121 -0.80 -0.53 -1.96
CA GLY A 121 -1.11 -1.94 -2.22
C GLY A 121 -2.15 -2.50 -1.25
N ASN A 122 -2.02 -2.20 0.04
CA ASN A 122 -2.98 -2.65 1.05
C ASN A 122 -4.31 -1.89 1.00
N LEU A 123 -4.31 -0.63 0.55
CA LEU A 123 -5.54 0.12 0.28
C LEU A 123 -6.37 -0.57 -0.81
N LYS A 124 -5.74 -0.91 -1.95
CA LYS A 124 -6.39 -1.63 -3.05
C LYS A 124 -6.91 -3.01 -2.62
N ARG A 125 -6.17 -3.72 -1.77
CA ARG A 125 -6.65 -4.98 -1.17
C ARG A 125 -7.91 -4.77 -0.33
N CYS A 126 -7.94 -3.75 0.53
CA CYS A 126 -9.13 -3.45 1.33
C CYS A 126 -10.35 -3.13 0.43
N GLU A 127 -10.16 -2.33 -0.62
CA GLU A 127 -11.24 -2.03 -1.59
C GLU A 127 -11.80 -3.30 -2.23
N GLN A 128 -10.92 -4.23 -2.64
CA GLN A 128 -11.33 -5.52 -3.18
C GLN A 128 -12.14 -6.32 -2.17
N TYR A 129 -11.70 -6.42 -0.91
CA TYR A 129 -12.40 -7.18 0.13
C TYR A 129 -13.75 -6.56 0.50
N VAL A 130 -13.84 -5.23 0.60
CA VAL A 130 -15.10 -4.52 0.81
C VAL A 130 -16.09 -4.85 -0.31
N ASN A 131 -15.64 -4.81 -1.56
CA ASN A 131 -16.49 -5.12 -2.72
C ASN A 131 -16.92 -6.59 -2.71
N THR A 132 -16.03 -7.52 -2.37
CA THR A 132 -16.37 -8.95 -2.26
C THR A 132 -17.39 -9.18 -1.14
N CYS A 133 -17.21 -8.60 0.04
CA CYS A 133 -18.18 -8.70 1.14
C CYS A 133 -19.56 -8.16 0.74
N LYS A 134 -19.61 -7.01 0.07
CA LYS A 134 -20.88 -6.44 -0.42
C LYS A 134 -21.59 -7.37 -1.39
N LYS A 135 -20.87 -7.88 -2.39
CA LYS A 135 -21.43 -8.83 -3.38
C LYS A 135 -21.97 -10.09 -2.72
N LEU A 136 -21.22 -10.69 -1.80
CA LEU A 136 -21.68 -11.89 -1.08
C LEU A 136 -22.92 -11.62 -0.22
N LEU A 137 -23.00 -10.45 0.42
CA LEU A 137 -24.18 -10.06 1.20
C LEU A 137 -25.41 -9.84 0.30
N GLU A 138 -25.24 -9.22 -0.86
CA GLU A 138 -26.31 -9.03 -1.86
C GLU A 138 -26.86 -10.37 -2.34
N THR A 139 -25.99 -11.32 -2.71
CA THR A 139 -26.40 -12.67 -3.12
C THR A 139 -27.22 -13.38 -2.03
N LEU A 140 -26.78 -13.32 -0.76
CA LEU A 140 -27.52 -13.93 0.35
C LEU A 140 -28.90 -13.31 0.59
N ASP A 141 -29.05 -12.01 0.32
CA ASP A 141 -30.34 -11.32 0.45
C ASP A 141 -31.29 -11.63 -0.70
N GLU A 142 -30.76 -11.82 -1.91
CA GLU A 142 -31.53 -12.27 -3.08
C GLU A 142 -32.04 -13.72 -2.90
N GLU A 143 -31.19 -14.64 -2.45
CA GLU A 143 -31.57 -16.04 -2.17
C GLU A 143 -32.71 -16.13 -1.15
N ARG A 144 -32.67 -15.28 -0.11
CA ARG A 144 -33.73 -15.22 0.91
C ARG A 144 -35.05 -14.68 0.38
N ASN A 145 -35.02 -13.72 -0.54
CA ASN A 145 -36.25 -13.15 -1.12
C ASN A 145 -36.91 -14.07 -2.15
N ASN A 146 -36.16 -15.02 -2.69
CA ASN A 146 -36.62 -16.01 -3.67
C ASN A 146 -36.99 -17.38 -3.04
N SER A 147 -36.86 -17.52 -1.70
CA SER A 147 -37.19 -18.73 -0.92
C SER A 147 -38.45 -18.51 -0.09
#